data_AF-A0A3D3FXJ4-F1
#
_entry.id   AF-A0A3D3FXJ4-F1
#
_cell.length_a   1.000
_cell.length_b   1.000
_cell.length_c   1.000
_cell.angle_alpha   90.00
_cell.angle_beta   90.00
_cell.angle_gamma   90.00
#
_symmetry.space_group_name_H-M   'P 1'
#
loop_
_entity.id
_entity.type
_entity.pdbx_description
1 polymer ?
#
loop_
_entity_poly.entity_id
_entity_poly.type
_entity_poly.pdbx_seq_one_letter_code
_entity_poly.pdbx_strand_id
1 'polypeptide(L)'
;MNEQCITMLAEQWKDICGQYSATDLNYTAQFIQDNSFLLVDEFYKNMMQEKEASYFLSDEIVQSRLKTTLNQWLLDCFNMPFKQNYEEVVQRQLVIGNVHARIGIPSWLIMRGIREIEKKVFSLQASRTQQNIYAVTNYIVQSIGFASEIMCRSYEANIEINNDIKHTYRLFSAMQDVSIQKDKQRSSLLDWENELMFKVFSDSASFNHLLLSKSEFGLWFIHKAAYAFSGTDQVQIIIDRIYEVDKLNLAVLESQDKANAIALIQRIREKNREIQHLVDQLFQVSEYIGSGNDSLTQLLNRRYLNTIINREINFSRKNGSPLTLLAIDADHFKGINDKFGHAAGDLALQFLAEVLLECTKGSDYAFRIGGEEFLLLLVDSDLSRAQSVAENIRMRIEETVIRSTMGVSFNFTVSVGAVLYDGHPDYQRFLDAADSALYAAKNNGRNNVYMG
;
A
#
# COMPACT_ATOMS: atom_id res chain seq x y z
N MET A 1 3.44 4.47 -21.06
CA MET A 1 3.99 5.14 -22.26
C MET A 1 4.24 4.10 -23.34
N ASN A 2 3.95 4.39 -24.61
CA ASN A 2 4.07 3.46 -25.72
C ASN A 2 5.52 3.34 -26.23
N GLU A 3 5.89 2.24 -26.91
CA GLU A 3 7.26 2.00 -27.45
C GLU A 3 7.75 3.17 -28.33
N GLN A 4 6.87 3.75 -29.14
CA GLN A 4 7.17 4.92 -29.97
C GLN A 4 7.68 6.13 -29.18
N CYS A 5 7.25 6.27 -27.91
CA CYS A 5 7.72 7.36 -27.04
C CYS A 5 9.14 7.08 -26.53
N ILE A 6 9.50 5.82 -26.27
CA ILE A 6 10.84 5.41 -25.82
C ILE A 6 11.86 5.67 -26.92
N THR A 7 11.58 5.23 -28.16
CA THR A 7 12.47 5.45 -29.30
C THR A 7 12.68 6.95 -29.57
N MET A 8 11.61 7.75 -29.53
CA MET A 8 11.71 9.22 -29.69
C MET A 8 12.60 9.87 -28.61
N LEU A 9 12.44 9.50 -27.34
CA LEU A 9 13.26 10.03 -26.25
C LEU A 9 14.72 9.56 -26.35
N ALA A 10 14.95 8.33 -26.84
CA ALA A 10 16.28 7.79 -27.07
C ALA A 10 17.02 8.54 -28.19
N GLU A 11 16.32 8.87 -29.28
CA GLU A 11 16.84 9.72 -30.35
C GLU A 11 17.20 11.12 -29.83
N GLN A 12 16.34 11.75 -29.03
CA GLN A 12 16.65 13.06 -28.41
C GLN A 12 17.89 13.01 -27.51
N TRP A 13 18.07 11.95 -26.70
CA TRP A 13 19.28 11.82 -25.89
C TRP A 13 20.52 11.58 -26.77
N LYS A 14 20.38 10.84 -27.88
CA LYS A 14 21.43 10.68 -28.88
C LYS A 14 21.83 11.99 -29.53
N ASP A 15 20.87 12.85 -29.83
CA ASP A 15 21.13 14.19 -30.35
C ASP A 15 21.86 15.08 -29.34
N ILE A 16 21.50 15.01 -28.05
CA ILE A 16 22.25 15.70 -26.97
C ILE A 16 23.71 15.23 -26.97
N CYS A 17 23.95 13.92 -27.03
CA CYS A 17 25.32 13.38 -27.03
C CYS A 17 26.09 13.76 -28.29
N GLY A 18 25.43 13.82 -29.45
CA GLY A 18 26.01 14.19 -30.74
C GLY A 18 26.51 15.63 -30.84
N GLN A 19 26.15 16.51 -29.90
CA GLN A 19 26.64 17.90 -29.83
C GLN A 19 28.05 18.02 -29.24
N TYR A 20 28.60 16.94 -28.69
CA TYR A 20 29.88 16.94 -27.98
C TYR A 20 30.91 16.07 -28.69
N SER A 21 32.19 16.45 -28.59
CA SER A 21 33.27 15.64 -29.18
C SER A 21 33.48 14.34 -28.39
N ALA A 22 34.06 13.31 -29.02
CA ALA A 22 34.43 12.07 -28.33
C ALA A 22 35.36 12.33 -27.13
N THR A 23 36.19 13.38 -27.22
CA THR A 23 37.07 13.82 -26.13
C THR A 23 36.27 14.33 -24.93
N ASP A 24 35.24 15.16 -25.18
CA ASP A 24 34.37 15.70 -24.12
C ASP A 24 33.55 14.60 -23.45
N LEU A 25 33.03 13.65 -24.23
CA LEU A 25 32.30 12.49 -23.72
C LEU A 25 33.19 11.61 -22.84
N ASN A 26 34.40 11.29 -23.29
CA ASN A 26 35.37 10.50 -22.50
C ASN A 26 35.76 11.20 -21.20
N TYR A 27 36.07 12.50 -21.27
CA TYR A 27 36.39 13.27 -20.06
C TYR A 27 35.22 13.34 -19.08
N THR A 28 34.00 13.46 -19.59
CA THR A 28 32.80 13.47 -18.74
C THR A 28 32.60 12.12 -18.06
N ALA A 29 32.69 11.02 -18.81
CA ALA A 29 32.56 9.68 -18.24
C ALA A 29 33.60 9.42 -17.15
N GLN A 30 34.87 9.77 -17.40
CA GLN A 30 35.93 9.65 -16.41
C GLN A 30 35.67 10.55 -15.19
N PHE A 31 35.25 11.81 -15.40
CA PHE A 31 34.90 12.72 -14.31
C PHE A 31 33.80 12.13 -13.42
N ILE A 32 32.74 11.59 -14.01
CA ILE A 32 31.64 10.97 -13.25
C ILE A 32 32.13 9.71 -12.55
N GLN A 33 32.94 8.87 -13.20
CA GLN A 33 33.51 7.67 -12.58
C GLN A 33 34.38 7.99 -11.37
N ASP A 34 35.21 9.04 -11.45
CA ASP A 34 36.10 9.44 -10.35
C ASP A 34 35.35 10.07 -9.17
N ASN A 35 34.17 10.68 -9.42
CA ASN A 35 33.49 11.54 -8.45
C ASN A 35 32.10 11.05 -8.05
N SER A 36 31.57 9.97 -8.62
CA SER A 36 30.18 9.53 -8.38
C SER A 36 29.88 9.30 -6.90
N PHE A 37 30.82 8.69 -6.15
CA PHE A 37 30.67 8.50 -4.70
C PHE A 37 30.57 9.84 -3.95
N LEU A 38 31.40 10.83 -4.32
CA LEU A 38 31.36 12.16 -3.71
C LEU A 38 30.07 12.92 -4.04
N LEU A 39 29.56 12.77 -5.27
CA LEU A 39 28.29 13.35 -5.70
C LEU A 39 27.12 12.75 -4.90
N VAL A 40 27.11 11.43 -4.75
CA VAL A 40 26.09 10.70 -4.00
C VAL A 40 26.15 11.04 -2.51
N ASP A 41 27.33 11.10 -1.90
CA ASP A 41 27.45 11.46 -0.50
C ASP A 41 26.99 12.90 -0.21
N GLU A 42 27.32 13.85 -1.08
CA GLU A 42 26.81 15.23 -0.96
C GLU A 42 25.29 15.29 -1.09
N PHE A 43 24.72 14.54 -2.05
CA PHE A 43 23.27 14.41 -2.21
C PHE A 43 22.63 13.95 -0.90
N TYR A 44 23.07 12.83 -0.30
CA TYR A 44 22.43 12.31 0.91
C TYR A 44 22.63 13.24 2.11
N LYS A 45 23.81 13.83 2.25
CA LYS A 45 24.10 14.79 3.32
C LYS A 45 23.13 15.97 3.31
N ASN A 46 22.81 16.51 2.13
CA ASN A 46 21.93 17.68 2.01
C ASN A 46 20.45 17.30 1.96
N MET A 47 20.10 16.12 1.45
CA MET A 47 18.74 15.61 1.48
C MET A 47 18.29 15.28 2.91
N MET A 48 19.15 14.69 3.74
CA MET A 48 18.80 14.36 5.14
C MET A 48 18.55 15.59 6.04
N GLN A 49 18.99 16.78 5.62
CA GLN A 49 18.68 18.03 6.31
C GLN A 49 17.25 18.50 6.04
N GLU A 50 16.61 17.98 4.99
CA GLU A 50 15.22 18.28 4.67
C GLU A 50 14.28 17.36 5.43
N LYS A 51 13.36 17.94 6.19
CA LYS A 51 12.41 17.19 7.03
C LYS A 51 11.59 16.21 6.19
N GLU A 52 11.07 16.66 5.05
CA GLU A 52 10.25 15.89 4.13
C GLU A 52 11.03 14.75 3.48
N ALA A 53 12.32 14.94 3.20
CA ALA A 53 13.16 13.89 2.63
C ALA A 53 13.53 12.82 3.66
N SER A 54 13.80 13.22 4.91
CA SER A 54 14.14 12.28 5.98
C SER A 54 13.04 11.25 6.23
N TYR A 55 11.77 11.60 5.97
CA TYR A 55 10.66 10.63 6.02
C TYR A 55 10.86 9.45 5.04
N PHE A 56 11.47 9.67 3.88
CA PHE A 56 11.69 8.62 2.88
C PHE A 56 13.06 7.96 3.00
N LEU A 57 14.05 8.66 3.56
CA LEU A 57 15.47 8.28 3.52
C LEU A 57 16.09 7.90 4.87
N SER A 58 15.32 7.91 5.96
CA SER A 58 15.82 7.72 7.34
C SER A 58 16.26 6.31 7.70
N ASP A 59 15.80 5.29 6.97
CA ASP A 59 16.19 3.91 7.24
C ASP A 59 17.61 3.63 6.70
N GLU A 60 18.51 3.14 7.55
CA GLU A 60 19.93 2.93 7.20
C GLU A 60 20.14 1.87 6.10
N ILE A 61 19.29 0.84 6.07
CA ILE A 61 19.33 -0.21 5.04
C ILE A 61 18.83 0.35 3.72
N VAL A 62 17.79 1.18 3.76
CA VAL A 62 17.31 1.93 2.60
C VAL A 62 18.41 2.88 2.08
N GLN A 63 19.07 3.62 2.96
CA GLN A 63 20.11 4.58 2.59
C GLN A 63 21.30 3.92 1.90
N SER A 64 21.83 2.82 2.46
CA SER A 64 22.99 2.12 1.90
C SER A 64 22.73 1.54 0.51
N ARG A 65 21.53 0.95 0.31
CA ARG A 65 21.11 0.42 -1.00
C ARG A 65 20.89 1.55 -2.01
N LEU A 66 20.15 2.59 -1.63
CA LEU A 66 19.86 3.70 -2.55
C LEU A 66 21.11 4.48 -2.94
N LYS A 67 22.12 4.62 -2.06
CA LYS A 67 23.43 5.18 -2.42
C LYS A 67 24.08 4.41 -3.56
N THR A 68 24.07 3.08 -3.47
CA THR A 68 24.62 2.21 -4.51
C THR A 68 23.85 2.35 -5.82
N THR A 69 22.52 2.38 -5.75
CA THR A 69 21.64 2.56 -6.91
C THR A 69 21.85 3.91 -7.59
N LEU A 70 21.97 5.00 -6.83
CA LEU A 70 22.19 6.35 -7.36
C LEU A 70 23.57 6.50 -8.00
N ASN A 71 24.60 5.87 -7.42
CA ASN A 71 25.93 5.82 -8.01
C ASN A 71 25.90 5.12 -9.38
N GLN A 72 25.29 3.93 -9.42
CA GLN A 72 25.15 3.18 -10.66
C GLN A 72 24.33 3.96 -11.71
N TRP A 73 23.25 4.64 -11.28
CA TRP A 73 22.46 5.51 -12.16
C TRP A 73 23.30 6.62 -12.79
N LEU A 74 24.13 7.31 -12.02
CA LEU A 74 25.05 8.33 -12.57
C LEU A 74 25.98 7.71 -13.63
N LEU A 75 26.60 6.57 -13.33
CA LEU A 75 27.49 5.91 -14.27
C LEU A 75 26.78 5.51 -15.57
N ASP A 76 25.55 5.00 -15.48
CA ASP A 76 24.81 4.55 -16.66
C ASP A 76 24.36 5.72 -17.55
N CYS A 77 23.95 6.85 -16.96
CA CYS A 77 23.59 8.06 -17.70
C CYS A 77 24.73 8.60 -18.58
N PHE A 78 25.99 8.38 -18.18
CA PHE A 78 27.17 8.92 -18.88
C PHE A 78 28.00 7.87 -19.64
N ASN A 79 27.79 6.57 -19.41
CA ASN A 79 28.44 5.50 -20.18
C ASN A 79 27.65 5.09 -21.44
N MET A 80 26.40 5.51 -21.52
CA MET A 80 25.49 5.13 -22.58
C MET A 80 25.99 5.47 -24.01
N PRO A 81 26.67 6.60 -24.30
CA PRO A 81 27.18 6.87 -25.65
C PRO A 81 28.17 5.81 -26.15
N PHE A 82 28.92 5.19 -25.24
CA PHE A 82 29.89 4.13 -25.56
C PHE A 82 29.24 2.76 -25.72
N LYS A 83 28.17 2.49 -24.95
CA LYS A 83 27.39 1.25 -25.01
C LYS A 83 26.32 1.24 -26.10
N GLN A 84 25.96 2.41 -26.62
CA GLN A 84 24.87 2.64 -27.56
C GLN A 84 23.49 2.13 -27.09
N ASN A 85 23.25 2.10 -25.78
CA ASN A 85 22.03 1.55 -25.17
C ASN A 85 21.03 2.65 -24.74
N TYR A 86 20.79 3.63 -25.61
CA TYR A 86 19.93 4.80 -25.34
C TYR A 86 18.51 4.42 -24.86
N GLU A 87 17.84 3.49 -25.54
CA GLU A 87 16.48 3.05 -25.19
C GLU A 87 16.41 2.40 -23.80
N GLU A 88 17.42 1.61 -23.43
CA GLU A 88 17.51 0.98 -22.11
C GLU A 88 17.62 2.03 -21.00
N VAL A 89 18.45 3.07 -21.21
CA VAL A 89 18.61 4.16 -20.25
C VAL A 89 17.35 5.01 -20.13
N VAL A 90 16.65 5.28 -21.23
CA VAL A 90 15.34 5.94 -21.23
C VAL A 90 14.32 5.12 -20.45
N GLN A 91 14.22 3.83 -20.75
CA GLN A 91 13.30 2.93 -20.05
C GLN A 91 13.57 2.90 -18.55
N ARG A 92 14.84 2.94 -18.15
CA ARG A 92 15.22 3.04 -16.75
C ARG A 92 14.76 4.35 -16.10
N GLN A 93 14.84 5.50 -16.77
CA GLN A 93 14.29 6.76 -16.24
C GLN A 93 12.77 6.69 -16.06
N LEU A 94 12.08 6.05 -17.00
CA LEU A 94 10.63 5.82 -16.90
C LEU A 94 10.27 4.96 -15.69
N VAL A 95 11.03 3.89 -15.45
CA VAL A 95 10.87 3.02 -14.27
C VAL A 95 11.12 3.82 -12.99
N ILE A 96 12.19 4.61 -12.91
CA ILE A 96 12.50 5.44 -11.73
C ILE A 96 11.36 6.43 -11.45
N GLY A 97 10.84 7.11 -12.47
CA GLY A 97 9.71 8.02 -12.31
C GLY A 97 8.44 7.33 -11.77
N ASN A 98 8.15 6.11 -12.24
CA ASN A 98 7.06 5.29 -11.71
C ASN A 98 7.30 4.92 -10.24
N VAL A 99 8.50 4.46 -9.88
CA VAL A 99 8.87 4.15 -8.49
C VAL A 99 8.68 5.37 -7.59
N HIS A 100 9.11 6.56 -8.01
CA HIS A 100 8.90 7.79 -7.24
C HIS A 100 7.41 8.12 -7.05
N ALA A 101 6.59 8.00 -8.10
CA ALA A 101 5.14 8.24 -8.02
C ALA A 101 4.44 7.21 -7.13
N ARG A 102 4.92 5.96 -7.17
CA ARG A 102 4.41 4.83 -6.39
C ARG A 102 4.68 5.00 -4.90
N ILE A 103 5.89 5.43 -4.54
CA ILE A 103 6.28 5.74 -3.15
C ILE A 103 5.62 7.04 -2.67
N GLY A 104 5.34 7.97 -3.59
CA GLY A 104 4.76 9.28 -3.28
C GLY A 104 5.82 10.33 -2.93
N ILE A 105 7.01 10.24 -3.53
CA ILE A 105 8.07 11.25 -3.37
C ILE A 105 7.67 12.50 -4.16
N PRO A 106 7.53 13.69 -3.53
CA PRO A 106 7.15 14.90 -4.26
C PRO A 106 8.12 15.25 -5.38
N SER A 107 7.60 15.69 -6.54
CA SER A 107 8.43 16.05 -7.71
C SER A 107 9.48 17.12 -7.40
N TRP A 108 9.13 18.13 -6.59
CA TRP A 108 10.08 19.16 -6.15
C TRP A 108 11.25 18.57 -5.34
N LEU A 109 11.03 17.47 -4.62
CA LEU A 109 12.07 16.82 -3.82
C LEU A 109 13.05 16.04 -4.71
N ILE A 110 12.54 15.43 -5.80
CA ILE A 110 13.37 14.86 -6.86
C ILE A 110 14.26 15.95 -7.47
N MET A 111 13.66 17.09 -7.84
CA MET A 111 14.39 18.23 -8.42
C MET A 111 15.43 18.82 -7.46
N ARG A 112 15.13 18.86 -6.16
CA ARG A 112 16.11 19.27 -5.14
C ARG A 112 17.33 18.36 -5.17
N GLY A 113 17.10 17.05 -5.22
CA GLY A 113 18.17 16.05 -5.31
C GLY A 113 19.07 16.27 -6.53
N ILE A 114 18.48 16.46 -7.70
CA ILE A 114 19.20 16.79 -8.94
C ILE A 114 20.05 18.07 -8.76
N ARG A 115 19.46 19.13 -8.20
CA ARG A 115 20.15 20.40 -7.96
C ARG A 115 21.36 20.27 -7.02
N GLU A 116 21.30 19.39 -6.01
CA GLU A 116 22.44 19.14 -5.11
C GLU A 116 23.59 18.41 -5.84
N ILE A 117 23.29 17.49 -6.76
CA ILE A 117 24.29 16.85 -7.61
C ILE A 117 24.96 17.89 -8.52
N GLU A 118 24.17 18.70 -9.23
CA GLU A 118 24.68 19.75 -10.12
C GLU A 118 25.57 20.75 -9.38
N LYS A 119 25.11 21.23 -8.21
CA LYS A 119 25.89 22.14 -7.35
C LYS A 119 27.26 21.55 -7.00
N LYS A 120 27.32 20.26 -6.68
CA LYS A 120 28.58 19.57 -6.39
C LYS A 120 29.46 19.44 -7.64
N VAL A 121 28.87 19.11 -8.80
CA VAL A 121 29.59 19.08 -10.09
C VAL A 121 30.26 20.43 -10.36
N PHE A 122 29.54 21.55 -10.25
CA PHE A 122 30.11 22.88 -10.45
C PHE A 122 31.28 23.15 -9.50
N SER A 123 31.16 22.77 -8.23
CA SER A 123 32.23 22.97 -7.25
C SER A 123 33.50 22.17 -7.57
N LEU A 124 33.35 20.94 -8.07
CA LEU A 124 34.49 20.08 -8.45
C LEU A 124 35.16 20.60 -9.73
N GLN A 125 34.36 21.06 -10.70
CA GLN A 125 34.86 21.63 -11.96
C GLN A 125 35.57 22.96 -11.76
N ALA A 126 35.14 23.80 -10.81
CA ALA A 126 35.77 25.09 -10.52
C ALA A 126 37.24 24.97 -10.08
N SER A 127 37.63 23.83 -9.51
CA SER A 127 39.02 23.55 -9.08
C SER A 127 39.92 22.97 -10.18
N ARG A 128 39.38 22.73 -11.38
CA ARG A 128 40.12 22.13 -12.51
C ARG A 128 40.69 23.21 -13.45
N THR A 129 41.79 22.89 -14.10
CA THR A 129 42.53 23.78 -15.02
C THR A 129 42.42 23.39 -16.50
N GLN A 130 41.46 22.52 -16.84
CA GLN A 130 41.35 21.91 -18.17
C GLN A 130 40.61 22.80 -19.18
N GLN A 131 40.98 22.75 -20.46
CA GLN A 131 40.41 23.64 -21.51
C GLN A 131 38.93 23.41 -21.81
N ASN A 132 38.37 22.21 -21.54
CA ASN A 132 37.02 21.83 -21.95
C ASN A 132 35.99 21.85 -20.82
N ILE A 133 36.26 22.54 -19.70
CA ILE A 133 35.39 22.56 -18.50
C ILE A 133 33.95 22.96 -18.85
N TYR A 134 33.77 23.95 -19.72
CA TYR A 134 32.44 24.40 -20.13
C TYR A 134 31.66 23.30 -20.87
N ALA A 135 32.27 22.66 -21.86
CA ALA A 135 31.63 21.59 -22.64
C ALA A 135 31.25 20.39 -21.75
N VAL A 136 32.18 19.94 -20.90
CA VAL A 136 31.93 18.85 -19.94
C VAL A 136 30.80 19.20 -18.98
N THR A 137 30.82 20.40 -18.39
CA THR A 137 29.79 20.83 -17.45
C THR A 137 28.43 20.97 -18.12
N ASN A 138 28.39 21.55 -19.33
CA ASN A 138 27.16 21.67 -20.10
C ASN A 138 26.59 20.29 -20.46
N TYR A 139 27.42 19.33 -20.86
CA TYR A 139 26.97 17.97 -21.15
C TYR A 139 26.38 17.28 -19.92
N ILE A 140 27.00 17.45 -18.74
CA ILE A 140 26.48 16.91 -17.48
C ILE A 140 25.10 17.47 -17.16
N VAL A 141 24.94 18.79 -17.21
CA VAL A 141 23.67 19.46 -16.90
C VAL A 141 22.59 19.06 -17.90
N GLN A 142 22.89 19.04 -19.20
CA GLN A 142 21.92 18.63 -20.23
C GLN A 142 21.48 17.17 -20.04
N SER A 143 22.42 16.27 -19.77
CA SER A 143 22.11 14.84 -19.60
C SER A 143 21.31 14.57 -18.32
N ILE A 144 21.68 15.19 -17.20
CA ILE A 144 20.95 15.05 -15.93
C ILE A 144 19.57 15.72 -16.04
N GLY A 145 19.51 16.90 -16.65
CA GLY A 145 18.26 17.62 -16.91
C GLY A 145 17.29 16.77 -17.73
N PHE A 146 17.76 16.20 -18.85
CA PHE A 146 16.94 15.34 -19.70
C PHE A 146 16.50 14.05 -19.00
N ALA A 147 17.41 13.41 -18.24
CA ALA A 147 17.04 12.25 -17.41
C ALA A 147 15.94 12.61 -16.40
N SER A 148 16.06 13.77 -15.75
CA SER A 148 15.07 14.28 -14.79
C SER A 148 13.72 14.62 -15.43
N GLU A 149 13.74 15.13 -16.66
CA GLU A 149 12.52 15.39 -17.44
C GLU A 149 11.76 14.09 -17.73
N ILE A 150 12.46 13.04 -18.20
CA ILE A 150 11.85 11.73 -18.47
C ILE A 150 11.26 11.13 -17.19
N MET A 151 11.99 11.21 -16.07
CA MET A 151 11.50 10.78 -14.75
C MET A 151 10.22 11.53 -14.36
N CYS A 152 10.19 12.86 -14.50
CA CYS A 152 9.02 13.68 -14.18
C CYS A 152 7.81 13.37 -15.08
N ARG A 153 8.01 13.18 -16.38
CA ARG A 153 6.93 12.78 -17.31
C ARG A 153 6.29 11.46 -16.89
N SER A 154 7.11 10.48 -16.50
CA SER A 154 6.61 9.19 -15.98
C SER A 154 5.92 9.35 -14.63
N TYR A 155 6.49 10.18 -13.75
CA TYR A 155 5.93 10.44 -12.43
C TYR A 155 4.51 11.03 -12.51
N GLU A 156 4.31 12.10 -13.28
CA GLU A 156 3.01 12.77 -13.39
C GLU A 156 1.92 11.83 -13.96
N ALA A 157 2.25 11.09 -15.02
CA ALA A 157 1.34 10.12 -15.62
C ALA A 157 0.89 9.02 -14.62
N ASN A 158 1.78 8.59 -13.72
CA ASN A 158 1.45 7.57 -12.72
C ASN A 158 0.76 8.16 -11.48
N ILE A 159 0.99 9.42 -11.15
CA ILE A 159 0.25 10.10 -10.06
C ILE A 159 -1.21 10.25 -10.39
N GLU A 160 -1.55 10.65 -11.62
CA GLU A 160 -2.94 10.79 -12.05
C GLU A 160 -3.69 9.45 -11.92
N ILE A 161 -3.09 8.38 -12.44
CA ILE A 161 -3.62 7.00 -12.30
C ILE A 161 -3.75 6.61 -10.82
N ASN A 162 -2.73 6.87 -9.99
CA ASN A 162 -2.76 6.54 -8.57
C ASN A 162 -3.84 7.34 -7.83
N ASN A 163 -4.08 8.60 -8.20
CA ASN A 163 -5.10 9.45 -7.62
C ASN A 163 -6.50 8.98 -8.03
N ASP A 164 -6.70 8.60 -9.28
CA ASP A 164 -7.97 8.03 -9.76
C ASP A 164 -8.28 6.69 -9.09
N ILE A 165 -7.28 5.82 -8.91
CA ILE A 165 -7.44 4.57 -8.17
C ILE A 165 -7.75 4.85 -6.69
N LYS A 166 -7.06 5.80 -6.04
CA LYS A 166 -7.36 6.24 -4.67
C LYS A 166 -8.77 6.78 -4.55
N HIS A 167 -9.21 7.60 -5.49
CA HIS A 167 -10.56 8.16 -5.53
C HIS A 167 -11.61 7.06 -5.72
N THR A 168 -11.37 6.12 -6.64
CA THR A 168 -12.24 4.96 -6.86
C THR A 168 -12.28 4.04 -5.64
N TYR A 169 -11.15 3.82 -4.96
CA TYR A 169 -11.07 3.00 -3.75
C TYR A 169 -11.79 3.63 -2.55
N ARG A 170 -11.69 4.96 -2.37
CA ARG A 170 -12.47 5.69 -1.35
C ARG A 170 -13.97 5.39 -1.52
N LEU A 171 -14.47 5.62 -2.73
CA LEU A 171 -15.87 5.32 -3.09
C LEU A 171 -16.22 3.84 -2.88
N PHE A 172 -15.32 2.93 -3.25
CA PHE A 172 -15.54 1.49 -3.14
C PHE A 172 -15.54 0.97 -1.67
N SER A 173 -14.62 1.44 -0.82
CA SER A 173 -14.49 1.00 0.58
C SER A 173 -15.67 1.42 1.47
N ALA A 174 -16.44 2.41 1.00
CA ALA A 174 -17.67 2.89 1.59
C ALA A 174 -18.87 1.95 1.30
N MET A 175 -18.75 1.04 0.32
CA MET A 175 -19.93 0.52 -0.36
C MET A 175 -19.97 -1.00 -0.57
N GLN A 176 -18.96 -1.73 -0.08
CA GLN A 176 -19.02 -3.20 -0.09
C GLN A 176 -20.20 -3.66 0.77
N ASP A 177 -21.23 -4.20 0.12
CA ASP A 177 -22.55 -4.51 0.68
C ASP A 177 -23.11 -3.40 1.58
N VAL A 178 -23.41 -2.24 1.00
CA VAL A 178 -24.05 -1.10 1.71
C VAL A 178 -25.16 -1.58 2.64
N SER A 179 -26.04 -2.50 2.22
CA SER A 179 -27.12 -2.99 3.08
C SER A 179 -26.61 -3.86 4.24
N ILE A 180 -25.71 -4.83 3.97
CA ILE A 180 -25.20 -5.75 5.01
C ILE A 180 -24.30 -5.01 5.99
N GLN A 181 -23.41 -4.14 5.50
CA GLN A 181 -22.58 -3.30 6.35
C GLN A 181 -23.44 -2.31 7.12
N LYS A 182 -24.41 -1.64 6.50
CA LYS A 182 -25.33 -0.74 7.21
C LYS A 182 -26.07 -1.47 8.34
N ASP A 183 -26.59 -2.67 8.08
CA ASP A 183 -27.29 -3.46 9.10
C ASP A 183 -26.34 -3.98 10.18
N LYS A 184 -25.13 -4.41 9.80
CA LYS A 184 -24.08 -4.85 10.74
C LYS A 184 -23.60 -3.70 11.64
N GLN A 185 -23.35 -2.52 11.08
CA GLN A 185 -22.90 -1.36 11.85
C GLN A 185 -24.01 -0.80 12.74
N ARG A 186 -25.27 -0.83 12.27
CA ARG A 186 -26.45 -0.57 13.10
C ARG A 186 -26.54 -1.52 14.27
N SER A 187 -26.38 -2.83 14.03
CA SER A 187 -26.38 -3.83 15.09
C SER A 187 -25.27 -3.57 16.09
N SER A 188 -24.03 -3.37 15.64
CA SER A 188 -22.86 -3.15 16.50
C SER A 188 -23.01 -1.91 17.40
N LEU A 189 -23.54 -0.80 16.86
CA LEU A 189 -23.82 0.41 17.65
C LEU A 189 -24.95 0.20 18.67
N LEU A 190 -26.01 -0.53 18.29
CA LEU A 190 -27.12 -0.87 19.17
C LEU A 190 -26.71 -1.86 20.27
N ASP A 191 -25.89 -2.84 19.95
CA ASP A 191 -25.37 -3.84 20.90
C ASP A 191 -24.51 -3.15 21.96
N TRP A 192 -23.65 -2.21 21.54
CA TRP A 192 -22.88 -1.36 22.46
C TRP A 192 -23.79 -0.51 23.37
N GLU A 193 -24.84 0.11 22.82
CA GLU A 193 -25.81 0.90 23.61
C GLU A 193 -26.59 0.03 24.62
N ASN A 194 -27.02 -1.16 24.20
CA ASN A 194 -27.77 -2.08 25.03
C ASN A 194 -26.92 -2.67 26.16
N GLU A 195 -25.64 -2.95 25.90
CA GLU A 195 -24.70 -3.42 26.92
C GLU A 195 -24.53 -2.38 28.04
N LEU A 196 -24.38 -1.09 27.69
CA LEU A 196 -24.32 0.00 28.66
C LEU A 196 -25.59 0.07 29.51
N MET A 197 -26.77 0.07 28.86
CA MET A 197 -28.04 0.13 29.56
C MET A 197 -28.20 -1.04 30.52
N PHE A 198 -27.96 -2.27 30.06
CA PHE A 198 -28.09 -3.47 30.90
C PHE A 198 -27.24 -3.37 32.15
N LYS A 199 -25.96 -3.00 32.01
CA LYS A 199 -25.00 -2.88 33.12
C LYS A 199 -25.39 -1.81 34.15
N VAL A 200 -26.03 -0.72 33.71
CA VAL A 200 -26.54 0.34 34.60
C VAL A 200 -27.81 -0.09 35.34
N PHE A 201 -28.66 -0.90 34.72
CA PHE A 201 -29.92 -1.37 35.33
C PHE A 201 -29.76 -2.63 36.18
N SER A 202 -28.68 -3.42 35.99
CA SER A 202 -28.43 -4.68 36.71
C SER A 202 -27.86 -4.54 38.12
N ASP A 203 -27.75 -3.32 38.67
CA ASP A 203 -27.22 -3.00 40.02
C ASP A 203 -25.87 -3.66 40.37
N SER A 204 -25.05 -3.92 39.35
CA SER A 204 -23.68 -4.42 39.50
C SER A 204 -22.78 -3.31 40.06
N ALA A 205 -22.26 -3.50 41.28
CA ALA A 205 -21.30 -2.58 41.89
C ALA A 205 -20.01 -2.56 41.07
N SER A 206 -19.72 -1.42 40.44
CA SER A 206 -18.64 -1.19 39.47
C SER A 206 -18.72 -2.09 38.23
N PHE A 207 -19.03 -1.50 37.09
CA PHE A 207 -18.98 -2.18 35.79
C PHE A 207 -18.05 -1.42 34.86
N ASN A 208 -17.40 -2.13 33.93
CA ASN A 208 -16.63 -1.52 32.86
C ASN A 208 -17.45 -1.54 31.57
N HIS A 209 -17.29 -0.52 30.74
CA HIS A 209 -17.94 -0.43 29.44
C HIS A 209 -16.96 0.12 28.42
N LEU A 210 -16.84 -0.56 27.28
CA LEU A 210 -15.88 -0.19 26.24
C LEU A 210 -16.22 1.21 25.70
N LEU A 211 -15.21 2.02 25.40
CA LEU A 211 -15.41 3.30 24.72
C LEU A 211 -15.99 3.05 23.32
N LEU A 212 -16.87 3.93 22.85
CA LEU A 212 -17.43 3.83 21.51
C LEU A 212 -16.33 3.92 20.46
N SER A 213 -15.31 4.78 20.65
CA SER A 213 -14.15 4.85 19.74
C SER A 213 -13.33 3.56 19.65
N LYS A 214 -13.49 2.65 20.62
CA LYS A 214 -12.80 1.36 20.71
C LYS A 214 -13.72 0.18 20.42
N SER A 215 -15.01 0.40 20.21
CA SER A 215 -15.96 -0.63 19.82
C SER A 215 -15.75 -1.04 18.36
N GLU A 216 -16.38 -2.16 17.95
CA GLU A 216 -16.35 -2.60 16.56
C GLU A 216 -16.84 -1.49 15.60
N PHE A 217 -17.95 -0.82 15.93
CA PHE A 217 -18.43 0.34 15.17
C PHE A 217 -17.41 1.49 15.11
N GLY A 218 -16.85 1.91 16.26
CA GLY A 218 -15.94 3.04 16.29
C GLY A 218 -14.64 2.79 15.52
N LEU A 219 -14.07 1.60 15.67
CA LEU A 219 -12.89 1.18 14.91
C LEU A 219 -13.19 1.09 13.41
N TRP A 220 -14.33 0.51 13.04
CA TRP A 220 -14.76 0.50 11.64
C TRP A 220 -14.92 1.92 11.08
N PHE A 221 -15.61 2.81 11.80
CA PHE A 221 -15.88 4.14 11.30
C PHE A 221 -14.58 4.95 11.13
N ILE A 222 -13.73 4.96 12.16
CA ILE A 222 -12.50 5.76 12.18
C ILE A 222 -11.48 5.25 11.14
N HIS A 223 -11.36 3.93 10.95
CA HIS A 223 -10.31 3.37 10.10
C HIS A 223 -10.78 3.07 8.66
N LYS A 224 -12.05 2.70 8.47
CA LYS A 224 -12.61 2.30 7.18
C LYS A 224 -13.52 3.39 6.60
N ALA A 225 -14.60 3.75 7.29
CA ALA A 225 -15.61 4.66 6.74
C ALA A 225 -15.08 6.10 6.56
N ALA A 226 -14.35 6.65 7.54
CA ALA A 226 -13.82 8.00 7.48
C ALA A 226 -12.87 8.23 6.29
N TYR A 227 -12.11 7.19 5.92
CA TYR A 227 -11.30 7.21 4.72
C TYR A 227 -12.15 7.11 3.46
N ALA A 228 -13.14 6.21 3.48
CA ALA A 228 -14.02 5.99 2.35
C ALA A 228 -14.79 7.25 1.94
N PHE A 229 -15.24 8.01 2.93
CA PHE A 229 -15.99 9.25 2.75
C PHE A 229 -15.12 10.51 2.93
N SER A 230 -13.79 10.38 2.82
CA SER A 230 -12.87 11.50 3.01
C SER A 230 -13.16 12.62 2.00
N GLY A 231 -13.43 13.84 2.49
CA GLY A 231 -13.84 14.98 1.67
C GLY A 231 -15.30 15.42 1.90
N THR A 232 -16.06 14.69 2.72
CA THR A 232 -17.36 15.15 3.22
C THR A 232 -17.22 15.76 4.61
N ASP A 233 -17.93 16.86 4.88
CA ASP A 233 -17.94 17.49 6.20
C ASP A 233 -18.53 16.57 7.28
N GLN A 234 -19.35 15.58 6.87
CA GLN A 234 -20.02 14.63 7.75
C GLN A 234 -19.06 13.68 8.48
N VAL A 235 -17.93 13.31 7.87
CA VAL A 235 -16.96 12.38 8.50
C VAL A 235 -16.40 12.95 9.80
N GLN A 236 -15.95 14.20 9.77
CA GLN A 236 -15.36 14.82 10.96
C GLN A 236 -16.43 15.01 12.05
N ILE A 237 -17.65 15.38 11.67
CA ILE A 237 -18.78 15.50 12.59
C ILE A 237 -19.05 14.16 13.30
N ILE A 238 -19.06 13.04 12.58
CA ILE A 238 -19.29 11.72 13.18
C ILE A 238 -18.14 11.34 14.14
N ILE A 239 -16.88 11.58 13.76
CA ILE A 239 -15.72 11.33 14.63
C ILE A 239 -15.83 12.14 15.92
N ASP A 240 -16.17 13.42 15.82
CA ASP A 240 -16.34 14.30 16.98
C ASP A 240 -17.47 13.80 17.89
N ARG A 241 -18.59 13.34 17.31
CA ARG A 241 -19.70 12.73 18.05
C ARG A 241 -19.33 11.42 18.73
N ILE A 242 -18.51 10.57 18.10
CA ILE A 242 -17.98 9.35 18.73
C ILE A 242 -17.20 9.70 20.00
N TYR A 243 -16.31 10.69 19.94
CA TYR A 243 -15.55 11.13 21.11
C TYR A 243 -16.40 11.88 22.15
N GLU A 244 -17.49 12.55 21.76
CA GLU A 244 -18.49 13.07 22.70
C GLU A 244 -19.19 11.94 23.46
N VAL A 245 -19.55 10.85 22.78
CA VAL A 245 -20.14 9.66 23.41
C VAL A 245 -19.15 9.02 24.39
N ASP A 246 -17.86 8.94 24.06
CA ASP A 246 -16.83 8.45 24.99
C ASP A 246 -16.79 9.25 26.31
N LYS A 247 -16.87 10.58 26.22
CA LYS A 247 -16.90 11.46 27.40
C LYS A 247 -18.15 11.22 28.25
N LEU A 248 -19.31 11.07 27.60
CA LEU A 248 -20.57 10.77 28.29
C LEU A 248 -20.54 9.38 28.93
N ASN A 249 -19.97 8.39 28.24
CA ASN A 249 -19.82 7.02 28.74
C ASN A 249 -18.98 7.00 30.02
N LEU A 250 -17.83 7.69 30.03
CA LEU A 250 -17.01 7.83 31.24
C LEU A 250 -17.79 8.51 32.39
N ALA A 251 -18.56 9.56 32.10
CA ALA A 251 -19.39 10.22 33.11
C ALA A 251 -20.50 9.32 33.67
N VAL A 252 -21.04 8.37 32.88
CA VAL A 252 -21.98 7.34 33.36
C VAL A 252 -21.28 6.42 34.35
N LEU A 253 -20.06 5.96 34.04
CA LEU A 253 -19.28 5.07 34.90
C LEU A 253 -18.89 5.72 36.23
N GLU A 254 -18.70 7.04 36.24
CA GLU A 254 -18.37 7.83 37.44
C GLU A 254 -19.62 8.26 38.25
N SER A 255 -20.82 8.14 37.70
CA SER A 255 -22.05 8.61 38.35
C SER A 255 -22.46 7.71 39.51
N GLN A 256 -22.55 8.30 40.72
CA GLN A 256 -23.05 7.61 41.91
C GLN A 256 -24.59 7.68 42.04
N ASP A 257 -25.23 8.56 41.28
CA ASP A 257 -26.69 8.70 41.24
C ASP A 257 -27.27 8.02 39.99
N LYS A 258 -28.23 7.12 40.23
CA LYS A 258 -28.94 6.37 39.19
C LYS A 258 -29.79 7.30 38.31
N ALA A 259 -30.38 8.36 38.88
CA ALA A 259 -31.16 9.32 38.10
C ALA A 259 -30.26 10.11 37.12
N ASN A 260 -29.10 10.57 37.59
CA ASN A 260 -28.09 11.20 36.75
C ASN A 260 -27.52 10.25 35.67
N ALA A 261 -27.25 8.99 36.02
CA ALA A 261 -26.78 7.98 35.05
C ALA A 261 -27.82 7.75 33.94
N ILE A 262 -29.11 7.67 34.28
CA ILE A 262 -30.20 7.55 33.30
C ILE A 262 -30.26 8.78 32.38
N ALA A 263 -30.11 9.99 32.91
CA ALA A 263 -30.10 11.21 32.10
C ALA A 263 -28.89 11.25 31.14
N LEU A 264 -27.71 10.80 31.57
CA LEU A 264 -26.53 10.70 30.71
C LEU A 264 -26.71 9.65 29.61
N ILE A 265 -27.30 8.50 29.92
CA ILE A 265 -27.65 7.47 28.92
C ILE A 265 -28.60 8.06 27.88
N GLN A 266 -29.64 8.80 28.28
CA GLN A 266 -30.54 9.44 27.31
C GLN A 266 -29.79 10.35 26.32
N ARG A 267 -28.79 11.11 26.79
CA ARG A 267 -27.94 11.94 25.92
C ARG A 267 -27.04 11.09 25.01
N ILE A 268 -26.52 9.97 25.49
CA ILE A 268 -25.77 9.00 24.66
C ILE A 268 -26.67 8.47 23.54
N ARG A 269 -27.92 8.09 23.85
CA ARG A 269 -28.90 7.60 22.86
C ARG A 269 -29.21 8.64 21.79
N GLU A 270 -29.35 9.91 22.19
CA GLU A 270 -29.53 11.03 21.24
C GLU A 270 -28.32 11.14 20.30
N LYS A 271 -27.10 11.09 20.84
CA LYS A 271 -25.85 11.15 20.06
C LYS A 271 -25.68 9.95 19.14
N ASN A 272 -26.00 8.74 19.60
CA ASN A 272 -25.97 7.54 18.76
C ASN A 272 -26.97 7.62 17.61
N ARG A 273 -28.17 8.20 17.82
CA ARG A 273 -29.13 8.46 16.74
C ARG A 273 -28.61 9.49 15.73
N GLU A 274 -27.96 10.57 16.20
CA GLU A 274 -27.30 11.54 15.32
C GLU A 274 -26.22 10.86 14.46
N ILE A 275 -25.34 10.07 15.09
CA ILE A 275 -24.30 9.28 14.39
C ILE A 275 -24.94 8.37 13.34
N GLN A 276 -25.96 7.61 13.73
CA GLN A 276 -26.63 6.68 12.82
C GLN A 276 -27.26 7.41 11.62
N HIS A 277 -27.86 8.58 11.84
CA HIS A 277 -28.44 9.38 10.78
C HIS A 277 -27.38 9.90 9.80
N LEU A 278 -26.27 10.43 10.32
CA LEU A 278 -25.16 10.91 9.48
C LEU A 278 -24.51 9.78 8.68
N VAL A 279 -24.36 8.59 9.30
CA VAL A 279 -23.89 7.39 8.61
C VAL A 279 -24.87 6.98 7.50
N ASP A 280 -26.18 7.01 7.76
CA ASP A 280 -27.19 6.72 6.74
C ASP A 280 -27.13 7.71 5.56
N GLN A 281 -26.89 9.00 5.84
CA GLN A 281 -26.71 10.03 4.81
C GLN A 281 -25.44 9.78 3.97
N LEU A 282 -24.33 9.40 4.60
CA LEU A 282 -23.10 9.02 3.89
C LEU A 282 -23.34 7.88 2.90
N PHE A 283 -24.12 6.87 3.30
CA PHE A 283 -24.49 5.76 2.41
C PHE A 283 -25.45 6.19 1.28
N GLN A 284 -26.37 7.14 1.50
CA GLN A 284 -27.32 7.61 0.48
C GLN A 284 -26.64 8.37 -0.68
N VAL A 285 -25.59 9.14 -0.39
CA VAL A 285 -24.85 9.89 -1.42
C VAL A 285 -24.08 8.97 -2.38
N SER A 286 -23.89 7.71 -2.01
CA SER A 286 -22.93 6.83 -2.67
C SER A 286 -23.48 5.98 -3.83
N GLU A 287 -24.81 5.93 -4.09
CA GLU A 287 -25.49 4.96 -5.01
C GLU A 287 -25.09 4.93 -6.51
N TYR A 288 -24.05 5.62 -6.95
CA TYR A 288 -23.54 5.52 -8.33
C TYR A 288 -22.11 4.97 -8.37
N ILE A 289 -21.96 3.76 -8.94
CA ILE A 289 -20.84 3.16 -9.70
C ILE A 289 -20.57 1.70 -9.29
N GLY A 290 -20.44 0.83 -10.31
CA GLY A 290 -20.35 -0.63 -10.19
C GLY A 290 -18.94 -1.23 -9.97
N SER A 291 -18.97 -2.37 -9.28
CA SER A 291 -18.01 -3.50 -9.21
C SER A 291 -16.51 -3.19 -9.05
N GLY A 292 -16.07 -3.02 -7.81
CA GLY A 292 -14.67 -3.17 -7.41
C GLY A 292 -14.32 -4.54 -6.79
N ASN A 293 -15.32 -5.38 -6.55
CA ASN A 293 -15.11 -6.76 -6.12
C ASN A 293 -14.79 -7.64 -7.32
N ASP A 294 -14.02 -8.69 -7.08
CA ASP A 294 -14.02 -9.84 -7.96
C ASP A 294 -15.43 -10.46 -8.00
N SER A 295 -16.00 -10.61 -9.20
CA SER A 295 -17.40 -11.02 -9.37
C SER A 295 -17.67 -12.45 -8.87
N LEU A 296 -16.64 -13.29 -8.83
CA LEU A 296 -16.76 -14.69 -8.39
C LEU A 296 -16.61 -14.83 -6.87
N THR A 297 -15.61 -14.18 -6.28
CA THR A 297 -15.21 -14.39 -4.88
C THR A 297 -15.63 -13.28 -3.92
N GLN A 298 -16.11 -12.14 -4.45
CA GLN A 298 -16.44 -10.92 -3.70
C GLN A 298 -15.26 -10.26 -2.94
N LEU A 299 -14.04 -10.80 -3.08
CA LEU A 299 -12.83 -10.21 -2.52
C LEU A 299 -12.42 -8.95 -3.28
N LEU A 300 -11.52 -8.18 -2.68
CA LEU A 300 -10.90 -7.02 -3.32
C LEU A 300 -10.15 -7.46 -4.57
N ASN A 301 -10.37 -6.78 -5.69
CA ASN A 301 -9.60 -7.06 -6.89
C ASN A 301 -8.18 -6.46 -6.80
N ARG A 302 -7.30 -6.93 -7.69
CA ARG A 302 -5.93 -6.43 -7.85
C ARG A 302 -5.83 -4.90 -8.00
N ARG A 303 -6.85 -4.23 -8.55
CA ARG A 303 -6.85 -2.80 -8.84
C ARG A 303 -6.64 -1.95 -7.59
N TYR A 304 -7.12 -2.38 -6.42
CA TYR A 304 -7.00 -1.62 -5.17
C TYR A 304 -5.80 -1.99 -4.31
N LEU A 305 -5.11 -3.09 -4.65
CA LEU A 305 -4.01 -3.64 -3.87
C LEU A 305 -2.94 -2.58 -3.55
N ASN A 306 -2.47 -1.87 -4.59
CA ASN A 306 -1.41 -0.87 -4.47
C ASN A 306 -1.78 0.27 -3.51
N THR A 307 -3.04 0.68 -3.54
CA THR A 307 -3.55 1.83 -2.78
C THR A 307 -3.66 1.47 -1.30
N ILE A 308 -4.16 0.27 -1.01
CA ILE A 308 -4.35 -0.21 0.37
C ILE A 308 -2.99 -0.49 1.00
N ILE A 309 -2.12 -1.27 0.35
CA ILE A 309 -0.82 -1.62 0.94
C ILE A 309 0.01 -0.35 1.18
N ASN A 310 0.06 0.60 0.24
CA ASN A 310 0.77 1.86 0.45
C ASN A 310 0.26 2.65 1.66
N ARG A 311 -1.05 2.64 1.89
CA ARG A 311 -1.64 3.31 3.05
C ARG A 311 -1.18 2.65 4.35
N GLU A 312 -1.29 1.31 4.42
CA GLU A 312 -0.94 0.56 5.63
C GLU A 312 0.56 0.57 5.90
N ILE A 313 1.41 0.56 4.85
CA ILE A 313 2.85 0.80 4.98
C ILE A 313 3.12 2.18 5.60
N ASN A 314 2.49 3.23 5.10
CA ASN A 314 2.66 4.57 5.65
C ASN A 314 2.18 4.68 7.11
N PHE A 315 1.11 3.97 7.46
CA PHE A 315 0.61 3.93 8.84
C PHE A 315 1.57 3.16 9.76
N SER A 316 2.01 1.97 9.34
CA SER A 316 3.00 1.14 10.04
C SER A 316 4.30 1.89 10.29
N ARG A 317 4.84 2.59 9.27
CA ARG A 317 6.06 3.41 9.43
C ARG A 317 5.90 4.56 10.42
N LYS A 318 4.72 5.18 10.48
CA LYS A 318 4.46 6.30 11.40
C LYS A 318 4.25 5.85 12.85
N ASN A 319 3.60 4.70 13.04
CA ASN A 319 3.15 4.25 14.36
C ASN A 319 3.99 3.09 14.93
N GLY A 320 4.90 2.52 14.15
CA GLY A 320 5.69 1.34 14.54
C GLY A 320 4.86 0.07 14.67
N SER A 321 3.66 0.01 14.08
CA SER A 321 2.78 -1.16 14.18
C SER A 321 3.20 -2.26 13.20
N PRO A 322 3.22 -3.54 13.61
CA PRO A 322 3.60 -4.63 12.72
C PRO A 322 2.58 -4.85 11.60
N LEU A 323 3.06 -5.18 10.41
CA LEU A 323 2.25 -5.41 9.22
C LEU A 323 2.78 -6.68 8.54
N THR A 324 1.91 -7.66 8.28
CA THR A 324 2.32 -8.93 7.67
C THR A 324 1.49 -9.21 6.42
N LEU A 325 2.14 -9.70 5.36
CA LEU A 325 1.50 -10.05 4.09
C LEU A 325 1.60 -11.54 3.84
N LEU A 326 0.48 -12.17 3.49
CA LEU A 326 0.40 -13.57 3.07
C LEU A 326 0.08 -13.62 1.58
N ALA A 327 0.89 -14.36 0.83
CA ALA A 327 0.59 -14.77 -0.53
C ALA A 327 0.12 -16.22 -0.54
N ILE A 328 -1.02 -16.48 -1.18
CA ILE A 328 -1.76 -17.74 -1.09
C ILE A 328 -2.12 -18.18 -2.50
N ASP A 329 -1.91 -19.46 -2.80
CA ASP A 329 -2.20 -20.04 -4.10
C ASP A 329 -2.79 -21.44 -3.97
N ALA A 330 -3.81 -21.73 -4.77
CA ALA A 330 -4.48 -23.03 -4.80
C ALA A 330 -3.64 -24.06 -5.55
N ASP A 331 -3.18 -25.08 -4.82
CA ASP A 331 -2.28 -26.09 -5.35
C ASP A 331 -2.98 -26.94 -6.42
N HIS A 332 -2.32 -27.08 -7.56
CA HIS A 332 -2.81 -27.88 -8.70
C HIS A 332 -4.20 -27.47 -9.20
N PHE A 333 -4.57 -26.18 -9.10
CA PHE A 333 -5.90 -25.69 -9.48
C PHE A 333 -6.29 -26.00 -10.93
N LYS A 334 -5.35 -25.92 -11.88
CA LYS A 334 -5.59 -26.39 -13.26
C LYS A 334 -6.06 -27.86 -13.31
N GLY A 335 -5.49 -28.73 -12.48
CA GLY A 335 -5.90 -30.13 -12.38
C GLY A 335 -7.32 -30.31 -11.82
N ILE A 336 -7.78 -29.39 -10.96
CA ILE A 336 -9.17 -29.36 -10.49
C ILE A 336 -10.10 -29.04 -11.68
N ASN A 337 -9.77 -27.99 -12.45
CA ASN A 337 -10.55 -27.62 -13.64
C ASN A 337 -10.58 -28.75 -14.68
N ASP A 338 -9.43 -29.37 -14.95
CA ASP A 338 -9.31 -30.42 -15.96
C ASP A 338 -10.09 -31.68 -15.57
N LYS A 339 -10.15 -32.01 -14.27
CA LYS A 339 -10.78 -33.24 -13.76
C LYS A 339 -12.26 -33.07 -13.41
N PHE A 340 -12.66 -31.92 -12.88
CA PHE A 340 -13.99 -31.68 -12.32
C PHE A 340 -14.77 -30.56 -13.03
N GLY A 341 -14.16 -29.91 -14.03
CA GLY A 341 -14.73 -28.82 -14.80
C GLY A 341 -14.58 -27.45 -14.13
N HIS A 342 -14.69 -26.39 -14.93
CA HIS A 342 -14.55 -25.01 -14.47
C HIS A 342 -15.51 -24.63 -13.33
N ALA A 343 -16.74 -25.16 -13.34
CA ALA A 343 -17.70 -24.91 -12.27
C ALA A 343 -17.22 -25.45 -10.91
N ALA A 344 -16.45 -26.54 -10.89
CA ALA A 344 -15.84 -27.05 -9.65
C ALA A 344 -14.64 -26.20 -9.22
N GLY A 345 -13.85 -25.69 -10.16
CA GLY A 345 -12.80 -24.71 -9.88
C GLY A 345 -13.38 -23.43 -9.27
N ASP A 346 -14.48 -22.92 -9.82
CA ASP A 346 -15.17 -21.75 -9.30
C ASP A 346 -15.63 -21.95 -7.85
N LEU A 347 -16.21 -23.12 -7.53
CA LEU A 347 -16.57 -23.49 -6.16
C LEU A 347 -15.35 -23.55 -5.23
N ALA A 348 -14.22 -24.08 -5.69
CA ALA A 348 -13.00 -24.13 -4.90
C ALA A 348 -12.47 -22.71 -4.57
N LEU A 349 -12.52 -21.79 -5.54
CA LEU A 349 -12.11 -20.40 -5.34
C LEU A 349 -13.06 -19.63 -4.42
N GLN A 350 -14.37 -19.86 -4.55
CA GLN A 350 -15.38 -19.30 -3.65
C GLN A 350 -15.19 -19.77 -2.21
N PHE A 351 -14.96 -21.07 -2.03
CA PHE A 351 -14.69 -21.64 -0.71
C PHE A 351 -13.38 -21.12 -0.12
N LEU A 352 -12.31 -21.00 -0.93
CA LEU A 352 -11.07 -20.39 -0.47
C LEU A 352 -11.32 -18.96 0.01
N ALA A 353 -12.02 -18.14 -0.78
CA ALA A 353 -12.35 -16.78 -0.40
C ALA A 353 -13.16 -16.67 0.90
N GLU A 354 -14.13 -17.56 1.10
CA GLU A 354 -14.90 -17.66 2.34
C GLU A 354 -14.00 -17.95 3.55
N VAL A 355 -13.12 -18.95 3.43
CA VAL A 355 -12.16 -19.30 4.49
C VAL A 355 -11.22 -18.13 4.80
N LEU A 356 -10.75 -17.39 3.78
CA LEU A 356 -9.93 -16.19 3.99
C LEU A 356 -10.69 -15.14 4.80
N LEU A 357 -11.93 -14.84 4.43
CA LEU A 357 -12.75 -13.84 5.12
C LEU A 357 -13.03 -14.23 6.57
N GLU A 358 -13.32 -15.50 6.85
CA GLU A 358 -13.52 -15.98 8.22
C GLU A 358 -12.26 -15.92 9.08
N CYS A 359 -11.07 -16.04 8.48
CA CYS A 359 -9.80 -15.97 9.19
C CYS A 359 -9.29 -14.54 9.38
N THR A 360 -9.91 -13.55 8.73
CA THR A 360 -9.56 -12.13 8.83
C THR A 360 -10.31 -11.38 9.92
N LYS A 361 -9.64 -10.40 10.55
CA LYS A 361 -10.29 -9.40 11.39
C LYS A 361 -10.82 -8.23 10.53
N GLY A 362 -11.69 -7.40 11.10
CA GLY A 362 -12.28 -6.26 10.38
C GLY A 362 -11.27 -5.20 9.87
N SER A 363 -10.02 -5.22 10.37
CA SER A 363 -8.92 -4.38 9.91
C SER A 363 -8.06 -5.01 8.81
N ASP A 364 -8.16 -6.32 8.60
CA ASP A 364 -7.35 -7.04 7.62
C ASP A 364 -7.98 -6.93 6.22
N TYR A 365 -7.18 -7.15 5.18
CA TYR A 365 -7.64 -7.04 3.79
C TYR A 365 -7.36 -8.33 3.03
N ALA A 366 -8.39 -8.87 2.36
CA ALA A 366 -8.30 -10.04 1.50
C ALA A 366 -8.50 -9.64 0.03
N PHE A 367 -7.60 -10.11 -0.83
CA PHE A 367 -7.59 -9.79 -2.26
C PHE A 367 -7.55 -11.06 -3.10
N ARG A 368 -8.16 -10.98 -4.29
CA ARG A 368 -7.90 -11.90 -5.40
C ARG A 368 -7.10 -11.17 -6.47
N ILE A 369 -5.88 -11.65 -6.74
CA ILE A 369 -4.90 -10.97 -7.59
C ILE A 369 -4.85 -11.58 -8.99
N GLY A 370 -5.14 -12.87 -9.10
CA GLY A 370 -5.11 -13.63 -10.34
C GLY A 370 -6.22 -14.69 -10.40
N GLY A 371 -6.04 -15.68 -11.27
CA GLY A 371 -6.99 -16.78 -11.43
C GLY A 371 -7.14 -17.62 -10.15
N GLU A 372 -6.01 -18.00 -9.57
CA GLU A 372 -5.91 -18.88 -8.37
C GLU A 372 -5.07 -18.26 -7.24
N GLU A 373 -4.70 -16.99 -7.40
CA GLU A 373 -3.77 -16.26 -6.52
C GLU A 373 -4.52 -15.26 -5.64
N PHE A 374 -4.25 -15.32 -4.34
CA PHE A 374 -4.87 -14.52 -3.30
C PHE A 374 -3.80 -13.85 -2.42
N LEU A 375 -4.13 -12.68 -1.88
CA LEU A 375 -3.30 -11.98 -0.91
C LEU A 375 -4.10 -11.65 0.35
N LEU A 376 -3.46 -11.77 1.51
CA LEU A 376 -4.00 -11.35 2.80
C LEU A 376 -3.04 -10.36 3.46
N LEU A 377 -3.50 -9.12 3.66
CA LEU A 377 -2.77 -8.11 4.42
C LEU A 377 -3.29 -8.09 5.86
N LEU A 378 -2.46 -8.55 6.78
CA LEU A 378 -2.77 -8.59 8.20
C LEU A 378 -2.25 -7.33 8.90
N VAL A 379 -3.17 -6.50 9.38
CA VAL A 379 -2.86 -5.24 10.06
C VAL A 379 -2.63 -5.50 11.54
N ASP A 380 -1.64 -4.82 12.12
CA ASP A 380 -1.24 -4.97 13.52
C ASP A 380 -0.98 -6.45 13.88
N SER A 381 -0.14 -7.08 13.06
CA SER A 381 0.10 -8.52 13.09
C SER A 381 1.58 -8.84 12.96
N ASP A 382 2.10 -9.55 13.96
CA ASP A 382 3.43 -10.14 13.93
C ASP A 382 3.44 -11.51 13.21
N LEU A 383 4.64 -12.11 13.09
CA LEU A 383 4.81 -13.42 12.47
C LEU A 383 4.06 -14.54 13.19
N SER A 384 3.85 -14.44 14.51
CA SER A 384 3.14 -15.47 15.28
C SER A 384 1.66 -15.50 14.94
N ARG A 385 1.01 -14.33 14.90
CA ARG A 385 -0.38 -14.21 14.44
C ARG A 385 -0.50 -14.64 12.98
N ALA A 386 0.42 -14.21 12.13
CA ALA A 386 0.41 -14.54 10.72
C ALA A 386 0.55 -16.05 10.47
N GLN A 387 1.46 -16.73 11.17
CA GLN A 387 1.61 -18.17 11.11
C GLN A 387 0.34 -18.89 11.55
N SER A 388 -0.28 -18.42 12.64
CA SER A 388 -1.53 -19.00 13.14
C SER A 388 -2.68 -18.86 12.14
N VAL A 389 -2.81 -17.69 11.50
CA VAL A 389 -3.82 -17.44 10.45
C VAL A 389 -3.54 -18.28 9.21
N ALA A 390 -2.29 -18.31 8.73
CA ALA A 390 -1.88 -19.07 7.56
C ALA A 390 -2.13 -20.57 7.73
N GLU A 391 -1.76 -21.13 8.90
CA GLU A 391 -1.94 -22.56 9.17
C GLU A 391 -3.42 -22.92 9.34
N ASN A 392 -4.22 -22.04 9.97
CA ASN A 392 -5.66 -22.24 10.06
C ASN A 392 -6.33 -22.26 8.66
N ILE A 393 -5.93 -21.35 7.77
CA ILE A 393 -6.39 -21.34 6.37
C ILE A 393 -5.99 -22.66 5.70
N ARG A 394 -4.72 -23.05 5.78
CA ARG A 394 -4.20 -24.27 5.16
C ARG A 394 -4.96 -25.53 5.62
N MET A 395 -5.10 -25.72 6.93
CA MET A 395 -5.80 -26.87 7.51
C MET A 395 -7.29 -26.89 7.11
N ARG A 396 -8.00 -25.76 7.22
CA ARG A 396 -9.43 -25.72 6.84
C ARG A 396 -9.66 -26.08 5.39
N ILE A 397 -8.79 -25.63 4.49
CA ILE A 397 -8.88 -25.97 3.06
C ILE A 397 -8.63 -27.45 2.83
N GLU A 398 -7.57 -28.01 3.43
CA GLU A 398 -7.20 -29.41 3.29
C GLU A 398 -8.29 -30.37 3.83
N GLU A 399 -8.87 -30.04 4.98
CA GLU A 399 -9.84 -30.89 5.68
C GLU A 399 -11.25 -30.84 5.07
N THR A 400 -11.57 -29.79 4.30
CA THR A 400 -12.93 -29.60 3.78
C THR A 400 -13.12 -30.27 2.43
N VAL A 401 -14.12 -31.15 2.36
CA VAL A 401 -14.53 -31.82 1.13
C VAL A 401 -15.62 -30.99 0.44
N ILE A 402 -15.34 -30.56 -0.79
CA ILE A 402 -16.28 -29.83 -1.64
C ILE A 402 -17.04 -30.82 -2.52
N ARG A 403 -18.37 -30.63 -2.62
CA ARG A 403 -19.22 -31.38 -3.54
C ARG A 403 -19.46 -30.56 -4.81
N SER A 404 -19.02 -31.08 -5.95
CA SER A 404 -19.30 -30.46 -7.25
C SER A 404 -20.79 -30.59 -7.60
N THR A 405 -21.25 -29.73 -8.51
CA THR A 405 -22.61 -29.78 -9.07
C THR A 405 -22.91 -31.09 -9.81
N MET A 406 -21.88 -31.86 -10.16
CA MET A 406 -22.01 -33.20 -10.76
C MET A 406 -22.07 -34.33 -9.72
N GLY A 407 -22.15 -34.01 -8.43
CA GLY A 407 -22.22 -34.99 -7.34
C GLY A 407 -20.89 -35.64 -6.97
N VAL A 408 -19.78 -35.17 -7.55
CA VAL A 408 -18.43 -35.68 -7.28
C VAL A 408 -17.81 -34.87 -6.15
N SER A 409 -17.28 -35.54 -5.14
CA SER A 409 -16.57 -34.90 -4.03
C SER A 409 -15.09 -34.77 -4.34
N PHE A 410 -14.50 -33.63 -4.02
CA PHE A 410 -13.08 -33.38 -4.15
C PHE A 410 -12.56 -32.52 -2.99
N ASN A 411 -11.27 -32.57 -2.75
CA ASN A 411 -10.56 -31.67 -1.86
C ASN A 411 -9.40 -31.03 -2.63
N PHE A 412 -8.85 -29.96 -2.08
CA PHE A 412 -7.66 -29.30 -2.60
C PHE A 412 -6.82 -28.77 -1.44
N THR A 413 -5.64 -28.29 -1.77
CA THR A 413 -4.69 -27.75 -0.78
C THR A 413 -4.23 -26.38 -1.26
N VAL A 414 -3.63 -25.60 -0.35
CA VAL A 414 -3.07 -24.30 -0.65
C VAL A 414 -1.65 -24.21 -0.13
N SER A 415 -0.80 -23.51 -0.87
CA SER A 415 0.51 -23.09 -0.40
C SER A 415 0.44 -21.64 0.05
N VAL A 416 1.11 -21.31 1.16
CA VAL A 416 1.11 -19.96 1.73
C VAL A 416 2.54 -19.49 2.00
N GLY A 417 2.88 -18.30 1.50
CA GLY A 417 4.07 -17.56 1.89
C GLY A 417 3.69 -16.38 2.78
N ALA A 418 4.35 -16.17 3.91
CA ALA A 418 4.07 -15.06 4.82
C ALA A 418 5.35 -14.28 5.12
N VAL A 419 5.28 -12.95 5.05
CA VAL A 419 6.43 -12.06 5.29
C VAL A 419 6.04 -10.87 6.16
N LEU A 420 6.89 -10.56 7.15
CA LEU A 420 6.76 -9.37 7.97
C LEU A 420 7.31 -8.15 7.20
N TYR A 421 6.61 -7.02 7.31
CA TYR A 421 7.04 -5.76 6.74
C TYR A 421 8.39 -5.31 7.32
N ASP A 422 9.35 -5.00 6.43
CA ASP A 422 10.76 -4.74 6.78
C ASP A 422 11.09 -3.24 6.95
N GLY A 423 10.08 -2.35 6.91
CA GLY A 423 10.28 -0.91 7.03
C GLY A 423 10.49 -0.17 5.70
N HIS A 424 10.63 -0.88 4.58
CA HIS A 424 10.88 -0.28 3.27
C HIS A 424 9.65 0.43 2.69
N PRO A 425 9.75 1.69 2.23
CA PRO A 425 8.59 2.48 1.80
C PRO A 425 7.90 2.00 0.51
N ASP A 426 8.58 1.16 -0.28
CA ASP A 426 8.05 0.63 -1.53
C ASP A 426 7.30 -0.69 -1.33
N TYR A 427 5.99 -0.69 -1.53
CA TYR A 427 5.15 -1.88 -1.38
C TYR A 427 5.50 -3.02 -2.33
N GLN A 428 6.08 -2.74 -3.50
CA GLN A 428 6.37 -3.80 -4.47
C GLN A 428 7.36 -4.79 -3.89
N ARG A 429 8.36 -4.31 -3.13
CA ARG A 429 9.31 -5.17 -2.42
C ARG A 429 8.62 -6.07 -1.39
N PHE A 430 7.55 -5.58 -0.76
CA PHE A 430 6.78 -6.36 0.20
C PHE A 430 6.00 -7.48 -0.50
N LEU A 431 5.42 -7.20 -1.68
CA LEU A 431 4.79 -8.20 -2.54
C LEU A 431 5.81 -9.24 -3.02
N ASP A 432 6.95 -8.80 -3.56
CA ASP A 432 7.98 -9.69 -4.11
C ASP A 432 8.56 -10.63 -3.04
N ALA A 433 8.66 -10.17 -1.79
CA ALA A 433 9.07 -10.99 -0.65
C ALA A 433 8.01 -12.07 -0.33
N ALA A 434 6.72 -11.71 -0.34
CA ALA A 434 5.63 -12.65 -0.11
C ALA A 434 5.55 -13.71 -1.23
N ASP A 435 5.71 -13.30 -2.49
CA ASP A 435 5.75 -14.20 -3.65
C ASP A 435 6.94 -15.16 -3.57
N SER A 436 8.11 -14.67 -3.13
CA SER A 436 9.29 -15.50 -2.90
C SER A 436 9.07 -16.54 -1.79
N ALA A 437 8.40 -16.15 -0.70
CA ALA A 437 8.02 -17.07 0.37
C ALA A 437 7.01 -18.12 -0.12
N LEU A 438 6.02 -17.72 -0.93
CA LEU A 438 5.05 -18.63 -1.53
C LEU A 438 5.72 -19.62 -2.48
N TYR A 439 6.68 -19.15 -3.27
CA TYR A 439 7.48 -20.00 -4.15
C TYR A 439 8.27 -21.04 -3.34
N ALA A 440 8.85 -20.65 -2.20
CA ALA A 440 9.51 -21.58 -1.28
C ALA A 440 8.53 -22.62 -0.70
N ALA A 441 7.31 -22.24 -0.33
CA ALA A 441 6.27 -23.16 0.11
C ALA A 441 5.92 -24.20 -0.97
N LYS A 442 5.74 -23.75 -2.22
CA LYS A 442 5.45 -24.63 -3.37
C LYS A 442 6.60 -25.61 -3.66
N ASN A 443 7.85 -25.16 -3.56
CA ASN A 443 9.03 -26.01 -3.79
C ASN A 443 9.27 -27.03 -2.67
N ASN A 444 8.80 -26.75 -1.44
CA ASN A 444 8.89 -27.65 -0.30
C ASN A 444 7.76 -28.71 -0.26
N GLY A 445 7.15 -29.00 -1.41
CA GLY A 445 6.16 -30.07 -1.54
C GLY A 445 4.70 -29.61 -1.54
N ARG A 446 4.44 -28.29 -1.60
CA ARG A 446 3.09 -27.68 -1.53
C ARG A 446 2.37 -27.98 -0.22
N ASN A 447 1.12 -27.51 -0.08
CA ASN A 447 0.32 -27.69 1.13
C ASN A 447 1.11 -27.34 2.41
N ASN A 448 1.76 -26.18 2.39
CA ASN A 448 2.66 -25.76 3.46
C ASN A 448 2.66 -24.25 3.61
N VAL A 449 3.02 -23.79 4.80
CA VAL A 449 3.24 -22.39 5.13
C VAL A 449 4.75 -22.13 5.22
N TYR A 450 5.25 -21.14 4.49
CA TYR A 450 6.63 -20.67 4.60
C TYR A 450 6.66 -19.26 5.18
N MET A 451 7.41 -19.08 6.27
CA MET A 451 7.66 -17.78 6.88
C MET A 451 8.98 -17.23 6.34
N GLY A 452 8.94 -16.06 5.69
CA GLY A 452 10.10 -15.41 5.07
C GLY A 452 10.76 -14.33 5.91
#